data_AF-A0A2W4TTW0-F1
#
_entry.id   AF-A0A2W4TTW0-F1
#
_cell.length_a   1.000
_cell.length_b   1.000
_cell.length_c   1.000
_cell.angle_alpha   90.00
_cell.angle_beta   90.00
_cell.angle_gamma   90.00
#
_symmetry.space_group_name_H-M   'P 1'
#
loop_
_entity.id
_entity.type
_entity.pdbx_description
1 polymer ?
#
loop_
_entity_poly.entity_id
_entity_poly.type
_entity_poly.pdbx_seq_one_letter_code
_entity_poly.pdbx_strand_id
1 'polypeptide(L)'
;MHLAALGLRALLVAGGTALLMPLTAALAAPLDNETCAMLRNERQQLEAAGVRESMAKDPLWSAANLPPARLNDIKRLIELDEQITFRCPPLEAVVATAEGKTEGKTTVIPLPTRKPNAKRAAPAPRRKPAAH
;
A
#
# COMPACT_ATOMS: atom_id res chain seq x y z
N MET A 1 -56.14 19.99 13.89
CA MET A 1 -56.32 19.45 12.53
C MET A 1 -55.99 20.54 11.53
N HIS A 2 -55.10 20.24 10.59
CA HIS A 2 -54.71 21.00 9.39
C HIS A 2 -54.12 22.40 9.60
N LEU A 3 -52.80 22.52 9.40
CA LEU A 3 -52.25 23.45 8.40
C LEU A 3 -50.83 22.98 8.03
N ALA A 4 -50.74 22.22 6.93
CA ALA A 4 -49.48 21.90 6.27
C ALA A 4 -49.09 23.12 5.41
N ALA A 5 -47.99 23.78 5.77
CA ALA A 5 -47.42 24.85 4.96
C ALA A 5 -46.48 24.24 3.91
N LEU A 6 -46.90 24.31 2.65
CA LEU A 6 -46.07 24.05 1.48
C LEU A 6 -44.87 25.01 1.48
N GLY A 7 -43.67 24.46 1.55
CA GLY A 7 -42.41 25.17 1.28
C GLY A 7 -41.72 24.59 0.05
N LEU A 8 -42.30 24.82 -1.13
CA LEU A 8 -41.64 24.54 -2.41
C LEU A 8 -40.54 25.58 -2.63
N ARG A 9 -39.28 25.20 -2.38
CA ARG A 9 -38.12 25.86 -2.98
C ARG A 9 -37.22 24.82 -3.62
N ALA A 10 -37.57 24.48 -4.86
CA ALA A 10 -36.62 24.02 -5.83
C ALA A 10 -35.62 25.16 -6.10
N LEU A 11 -34.33 24.94 -5.80
CA LEU A 11 -33.25 25.62 -6.50
C LEU A 11 -32.45 24.58 -7.27
N LEU A 12 -32.36 24.83 -8.57
CA LEU A 12 -31.66 24.07 -9.59
C LEU A 12 -30.13 24.12 -9.39
N VAL A 13 -29.52 22.95 -9.63
CA VAL A 13 -28.40 22.69 -10.56
C VAL A 13 -27.51 23.87 -10.95
N ALA A 14 -26.21 23.79 -10.63
CA ALA A 14 -25.08 23.87 -11.58
C ALA A 14 -23.79 24.27 -10.83
N GLY A 15 -22.77 23.42 -10.91
CA GLY A 15 -21.44 23.77 -10.37
C GLY A 15 -20.60 22.59 -9.92
N GLY A 16 -20.73 21.42 -10.54
CA GLY A 16 -19.76 20.34 -10.39
C GLY A 16 -18.47 20.72 -11.11
N THR A 17 -17.63 21.57 -10.51
CA THR A 17 -16.22 21.66 -10.91
C THR A 17 -15.58 20.33 -10.57
N ALA A 18 -15.57 19.43 -11.56
CA ALA A 18 -14.73 18.25 -11.54
C ALA A 18 -13.29 18.73 -11.41
N LEU A 19 -12.76 18.74 -10.18
CA LEU A 19 -11.33 18.80 -9.95
C LEU A 19 -10.72 17.58 -10.63
N LEU A 20 -10.20 17.79 -11.84
CA LEU A 20 -9.23 16.91 -12.48
C LEU A 20 -7.94 16.99 -11.64
N MET A 21 -7.96 16.41 -10.44
CA MET A 21 -6.73 16.15 -9.70
C MET A 21 -5.94 15.14 -10.54
N PRO A 22 -4.70 15.46 -10.96
CA PRO A 22 -3.86 14.47 -11.60
C PRO A 22 -3.69 13.32 -10.61
N LEU A 23 -4.07 12.12 -11.04
CA LEU A 23 -3.92 10.88 -10.27
C LEU A 23 -2.43 10.50 -10.25
N THR A 24 -1.60 11.32 -9.62
CA THR A 24 -0.21 10.94 -9.33
C THR A 24 -0.29 9.89 -8.25
N ALA A 25 0.08 8.64 -8.59
CA ALA A 25 0.28 7.60 -7.61
C ALA A 25 1.35 8.10 -6.61
N ALA A 26 0.92 8.48 -5.41
CA ALA A 26 1.81 8.87 -4.33
C ALA A 26 2.50 7.61 -3.80
N LEU A 27 3.57 7.20 -4.48
CA LEU A 27 4.46 6.17 -3.98
C LEU A 27 5.32 6.80 -2.88
N ALA A 28 5.32 6.18 -1.70
CA ALA A 28 6.11 6.67 -0.58
C ALA A 28 7.60 6.59 -0.92
N ALA A 29 8.34 7.68 -0.68
CA ALA A 29 9.78 7.69 -0.91
C ALA A 29 10.47 6.64 -0.02
N PRO A 30 11.38 5.83 -0.58
CA PRO A 30 12.09 4.81 0.18
C PRO A 30 12.91 5.45 1.32
N LEU A 31 13.02 4.73 2.43
CA LEU A 31 13.87 5.08 3.57
C LEU A 31 15.24 4.42 3.41
N ASP A 32 16.25 5.01 4.04
CA ASP A 32 17.60 4.43 4.09
C ASP A 32 17.64 3.19 5.00
N ASN A 33 18.70 2.38 4.87
CA ASN A 33 18.82 1.12 5.60
C ASN A 33 18.94 1.29 7.12
N GLU A 34 19.57 2.38 7.60
CA GLU A 34 19.74 2.64 9.02
C GLU A 34 18.37 2.98 9.64
N THR A 35 17.61 3.87 9.02
CA THR A 35 16.25 4.20 9.42
C THR A 35 15.37 2.95 9.43
N CYS A 36 15.44 2.13 8.39
CA CYS A 36 14.70 0.86 8.33
C CYS A 36 15.09 -0.13 9.43
N ALA A 37 16.36 -0.19 9.83
CA ALA A 37 16.80 -1.02 10.93
C ALA A 37 16.23 -0.52 12.28
N MET A 38 16.23 0.80 12.50
CA MET A 38 15.63 1.40 13.70
C MET A 38 14.13 1.11 13.79
N LEU A 39 13.37 1.32 12.71
CA LEU A 39 11.92 1.06 12.70
C LEU A 39 11.59 -0.41 12.96
N ARG A 40 12.38 -1.35 12.41
CA ARG A 40 12.21 -2.79 12.66
C ARG A 40 12.49 -3.15 14.12
N ASN A 41 13.51 -2.56 14.73
CA ASN A 41 13.81 -2.78 16.15
C ASN A 41 12.67 -2.26 17.04
N GLU A 42 12.18 -1.05 16.76
CA GLU A 42 11.03 -0.50 17.50
C GLU A 42 9.79 -1.39 17.37
N ARG A 43 9.49 -1.86 16.15
CA ARG A 43 8.38 -2.81 15.92
C ARG A 43 8.55 -4.08 16.77
N GLN A 44 9.75 -4.65 16.80
CA GLN A 44 10.06 -5.84 17.60
C GLN A 44 9.89 -5.58 19.10
N GLN A 45 10.24 -4.39 19.60
CA GLN A 45 10.03 -4.04 21.00
C GLN A 45 8.55 -3.95 21.36
N LEU A 46 7.72 -3.36 20.49
CA LEU A 46 6.27 -3.31 20.68
C LEU A 46 5.63 -4.71 20.61
N GLU A 47 6.09 -5.55 19.69
CA GLU A 47 5.69 -6.96 19.64
C GLU A 47 6.04 -7.69 20.93
N ALA A 48 7.29 -7.57 21.41
CA ALA A 48 7.73 -8.18 22.66
C ALA A 48 6.95 -7.66 23.89
N ALA A 49 6.45 -6.42 23.83
CA ALA A 49 5.60 -5.82 24.86
C ALA A 49 4.13 -6.26 24.81
N GLY A 50 3.76 -7.19 23.91
CA GLY A 50 2.41 -7.74 23.82
C GLY A 50 1.39 -6.85 23.09
N VAL A 51 1.88 -5.88 22.29
CA VAL A 51 0.99 -4.90 21.62
C VAL A 51 0.19 -5.56 20.51
N ARG A 52 0.74 -6.57 19.82
CA ARG A 52 0.06 -7.26 18.71
C ARG A 52 -1.11 -8.11 19.21
N GLU A 53 -0.97 -8.72 20.37
CA GLU A 53 -2.01 -9.49 21.07
C GLU A 53 -3.14 -8.57 21.57
N SER A 54 -2.77 -7.36 22.02
CA SER A 54 -3.73 -6.33 22.40
C SER A 54 -4.50 -5.81 21.18
N MET A 55 -3.82 -5.61 20.05
CA MET A 55 -4.41 -5.21 18.78
C MET A 55 -5.37 -6.26 18.20
N ALA A 56 -5.12 -7.55 18.45
CA ALA A 56 -5.98 -8.64 18.00
C ALA A 56 -7.30 -8.77 18.76
N LYS A 57 -7.53 -7.96 19.80
CA LYS A 57 -8.78 -7.95 20.56
C LYS A 57 -9.87 -7.21 19.80
N ASP A 58 -11.13 -7.58 20.09
CA ASP A 58 -12.28 -6.92 19.51
C ASP A 58 -12.27 -5.40 19.78
N PRO A 59 -12.69 -4.55 18.83
CA PRO A 59 -12.70 -3.10 19.02
C PRO A 59 -13.56 -2.63 20.21
N LEU A 60 -14.73 -3.22 20.44
CA LEU A 60 -15.60 -2.87 21.57
C LEU A 60 -14.95 -3.28 22.89
N TRP A 61 -14.34 -4.47 22.94
CA TRP A 61 -13.59 -4.90 24.10
C TRP A 61 -12.41 -3.97 24.37
N SER A 62 -11.67 -3.60 23.34
CA SER A 62 -10.47 -2.74 23.44
C SER A 62 -10.82 -1.36 23.96
N ALA A 63 -11.92 -0.76 23.49
CA ALA A 63 -12.40 0.53 23.95
C ALA A 63 -12.76 0.54 25.45
N ALA A 64 -13.23 -0.58 25.99
CA ALA A 64 -13.60 -0.71 27.39
C ALA A 64 -12.43 -1.11 28.32
N ASN A 65 -11.40 -1.78 27.80
CA ASN A 65 -10.39 -2.46 28.64
C ASN A 65 -8.95 -1.97 28.43
N LEU A 66 -8.62 -1.34 27.30
CA LEU A 66 -7.26 -0.88 27.06
C LEU A 66 -7.06 0.56 27.56
N PRO A 67 -5.97 0.84 28.28
CA PRO A 67 -5.65 2.21 28.65
C PRO A 67 -5.24 3.01 27.40
N PRO A 68 -5.40 4.35 27.39
CA PRO A 68 -5.04 5.20 26.26
C PRO A 68 -3.59 5.01 25.78
N ALA A 69 -2.66 4.80 26.70
CA ALA A 69 -1.26 4.52 26.38
C ALA A 69 -1.12 3.26 25.50
N ARG A 70 -1.84 2.18 25.82
CA ARG A 70 -1.81 0.95 25.03
C ARG A 70 -2.42 1.13 23.65
N LEU A 71 -3.45 1.97 23.52
CA LEU A 71 -4.02 2.33 22.21
C LEU A 71 -3.01 3.12 21.36
N ASN A 72 -2.22 4.00 21.99
CA ASN A 72 -1.14 4.70 21.30
C ASN A 72 -0.03 3.74 20.84
N ASP A 73 0.31 2.73 21.65
CA ASP A 73 1.26 1.69 21.24
C ASP A 73 0.75 0.90 20.03
N ILE A 74 -0.55 0.54 20.02
CA ILE A 74 -1.18 -0.13 18.87
C ILE A 74 -1.13 0.75 17.62
N LYS A 75 -1.49 2.04 17.76
CA LYS A 75 -1.38 3.01 16.67
C LYS A 75 0.05 3.07 16.13
N ARG A 76 1.04 3.17 17.02
CA ARG A 76 2.45 3.21 16.64
C ARG A 76 2.88 1.94 15.92
N LEU A 77 2.43 0.78 16.38
CA LEU A 77 2.72 -0.50 15.75
C LEU A 77 2.22 -0.53 14.29
N ILE A 78 1.01 -0.04 14.03
CA ILE A 78 0.43 0.06 12.69
C ILE A 78 1.27 1.01 11.81
N GLU A 79 1.62 2.19 12.31
CA GLU A 79 2.45 3.15 11.57
C GLU A 79 3.84 2.57 11.20
N LEU A 80 4.44 1.78 12.10
CA LEU A 80 5.70 1.10 11.85
C LEU A 80 5.53 0.01 10.79
N ASP A 81 4.48 -0.81 10.88
CA ASP A 81 4.17 -1.86 9.89
C ASP A 81 4.00 -1.25 8.50
N GLU A 82 3.30 -0.11 8.39
CA GLU A 82 3.14 0.63 7.13
C GLU A 82 4.48 1.16 6.60
N GLN A 83 5.26 1.87 7.44
CA GLN A 83 6.54 2.42 7.01
C GLN A 83 7.51 1.32 6.55
N ILE A 84 7.58 0.22 7.28
CA ILE A 84 8.46 -0.91 6.93
C ILE A 84 7.98 -1.59 5.65
N THR A 85 6.67 -1.80 5.50
CA THR A 85 6.11 -2.52 4.34
C THR A 85 6.26 -1.71 3.05
N PHE A 86 6.02 -0.40 3.10
CA PHE A 86 5.93 0.42 1.90
C PHE A 86 7.19 1.23 1.59
N ARG A 87 8.08 1.45 2.56
CA ARG A 87 9.23 2.34 2.41
C ARG A 87 10.58 1.68 2.59
N CYS A 88 10.64 0.51 3.22
CA CYS A 88 11.91 -0.19 3.38
C CYS A 88 12.16 -1.13 2.18
N PRO A 89 13.39 -1.12 1.62
CA PRO A 89 13.74 -2.10 0.60
C PRO A 89 13.59 -3.52 1.18
N PRO A 90 13.12 -4.49 0.38
CA PRO A 90 13.17 -5.89 0.77
C PRO A 90 14.64 -6.23 1.08
N LEU A 91 14.86 -7.06 2.09
CA LEU A 91 16.20 -7.36 2.62
C LEU A 91 17.17 -7.93 1.55
N GLU A 92 16.65 -8.37 0.40
CA GLU A 92 17.41 -8.89 -0.73
C GLU A 92 17.82 -7.81 -1.76
N ALA A 93 17.30 -6.59 -1.65
CA ALA A 93 17.56 -5.48 -2.57
C ALA A 93 18.63 -4.51 -2.03
N VAL A 94 19.74 -5.02 -1.49
CA VAL A 94 20.99 -4.27 -1.47
C VAL A 94 21.59 -4.33 -2.87
N VAL A 95 21.05 -3.51 -3.77
CA VAL A 95 21.72 -3.21 -5.03
C VAL A 95 22.92 -2.34 -4.68
N ALA A 96 24.09 -2.97 -4.67
CA ALA A 96 25.37 -2.32 -4.51
C ALA A 96 25.45 -1.10 -5.46
N THR A 97 25.50 0.09 -4.88
CA THR A 97 25.98 1.27 -5.61
C THR A 97 27.35 1.63 -5.05
N ALA A 98 28.32 1.54 -5.95
CA ALA A 98 29.71 2.00 -5.90
C ALA A 98 30.59 1.51 -4.73
N GLU A 99 31.46 0.55 -5.07
CA GLU A 99 32.81 0.35 -4.52
C GLU A 99 32.91 -0.28 -3.12
N GLY A 100 32.68 -1.60 -3.05
CA GLY A 100 33.01 -2.38 -1.85
C GLY A 100 32.84 -3.88 -2.07
N LYS A 101 33.93 -4.54 -2.43
CA LYS A 101 34.02 -5.98 -2.70
C LYS A 101 33.70 -6.77 -1.42
N THR A 102 32.50 -7.34 -1.31
CA THR A 102 32.26 -8.46 -0.38
C THR A 102 31.34 -9.47 -1.05
N GLU A 103 31.88 -10.67 -1.27
CA GLU A 103 31.19 -11.81 -1.86
C GLU A 103 30.02 -12.25 -0.98
N GLY A 104 28.80 -12.00 -1.46
CA GLY A 104 27.58 -12.64 -0.99
C GLY A 104 26.96 -13.40 -2.16
N LYS A 105 26.94 -14.73 -2.07
CA LYS A 105 26.44 -15.67 -3.07
C LYS A 105 25.05 -15.29 -3.59
N THR A 106 24.99 -14.66 -4.77
CA THR A 106 23.76 -14.39 -5.50
C THR A 106 23.20 -15.70 -6.04
N THR A 107 22.15 -16.25 -5.41
CA THR A 107 21.30 -17.22 -6.09
C THR A 107 20.32 -16.43 -6.96
N VAL A 108 20.72 -16.19 -8.21
CA VAL A 108 19.78 -15.72 -9.24
C VAL A 108 18.74 -16.83 -9.41
N ILE A 109 17.53 -16.63 -8.91
CA ILE A 109 16.39 -17.48 -9.32
C ILE A 109 16.10 -17.08 -10.76
N PRO A 110 16.35 -17.95 -11.76
CA PRO A 110 16.08 -17.60 -13.14
C PRO A 110 14.57 -17.41 -13.30
N LEU A 111 14.15 -16.33 -13.97
CA LEU A 111 12.78 -16.23 -14.45
C LEU A 111 12.48 -17.50 -15.26
N PRO A 112 11.33 -18.17 -15.03
CA PRO A 112 10.96 -19.32 -15.84
C PRO A 112 10.83 -18.86 -17.30
N THR A 113 11.80 -19.23 -18.14
CA THR A 113 11.75 -19.04 -19.58
C THR A 113 10.67 -19.93 -20.16
N ARG A 114 9.43 -19.46 -20.14
CA ARG A 114 8.35 -20.10 -20.89
C ARG A 114 8.57 -19.77 -22.36
N LYS A 115 9.11 -20.73 -23.13
CA LYS A 115 9.15 -20.62 -24.59
C LYS A 115 7.73 -20.31 -25.09
N PRO A 116 7.51 -19.27 -25.91
CA PRO A 116 6.22 -19.04 -26.53
C PRO A 116 5.81 -20.31 -27.28
N ASN A 117 4.69 -20.92 -26.90
CA ASN A 117 4.15 -22.04 -27.66
C ASN A 117 3.58 -21.48 -28.97
N ALA A 118 4.34 -21.60 -30.05
CA ALA A 118 3.96 -21.15 -31.39
C ALA A 118 2.63 -21.74 -31.90
N LYS A 119 2.09 -22.79 -31.25
CA LYS A 119 0.79 -23.37 -31.60
C LYS A 119 -0.43 -22.62 -31.04
N ARG A 120 -0.22 -21.52 -30.31
CA ARG A 120 -1.31 -20.71 -29.73
C ARG A 120 -1.29 -19.25 -30.15
N ALA A 121 -0.70 -18.96 -31.32
CA ALA A 121 -0.89 -17.69 -31.99
C ALA A 121 -2.36 -17.60 -32.44
N ALA A 122 -3.11 -16.68 -31.83
CA ALA A 122 -4.42 -16.29 -32.34
C ALA A 122 -4.25 -15.81 -33.80
N PRO A 123 -5.17 -16.16 -34.72
CA PRO A 123 -5.08 -15.70 -36.10
C PRO A 123 -5.12 -14.17 -36.15
N ALA A 124 -4.18 -13.57 -36.87
CA ALA A 124 -4.12 -12.14 -37.06
C ALA A 124 -5.43 -11.62 -37.72
N PRO A 125 -5.97 -10.47 -37.29
CA PRO A 125 -7.13 -9.89 -37.94
C PRO A 125 -6.80 -9.52 -39.39
N ARG A 126 -7.56 -10.06 -40.34
CA ARG A 126 -7.45 -9.73 -41.76
C ARG A 126 -7.74 -8.24 -41.97
N ARG A 127 -6.74 -7.47 -42.42
CA ARG A 127 -6.97 -6.12 -42.95
C ARG A 127 -7.70 -6.26 -44.29
N LYS A 128 -8.88 -5.65 -44.42
CA LYS A 128 -9.55 -5.49 -45.72
C LYS A 128 -8.69 -4.57 -46.61
N PRO A 129 -8.51 -4.87 -47.91
CA PRO A 129 -7.89 -3.93 -48.83
C PRO A 129 -8.78 -2.69 -48.97
N ALA A 130 -8.17 -1.50 -48.97
CA ALA A 130 -8.84 -0.29 -49.40
C ALA A 130 -9.06 -0.36 -50.91
N ALA A 131 -10.31 -0.18 -51.35
CA ALA A 131 -10.63 -0.03 -52.76
C ALA A 131 -10.19 1.37 -53.24
N HIS A 132 -9.58 1.40 -54.42
CA HIS A 132 -9.41 2.61 -55.24
C HIS A 132 -10.69 2.90 -56.02
#